data_AF-A0A1M6E8C9-F1
#
_entry.id   AF-A0A1M6E8C9-F1
#
_cell.length_a   1.000
_cell.length_b   1.000
_cell.length_c   1.000
_cell.angle_alpha   90.00
_cell.angle_beta   90.00
_cell.angle_gamma   90.00
#
_symmetry.space_group_name_H-M   'P 1'
#
loop_
_entity.id
_entity.type
_entity.pdbx_description
1 polymer ?
#
loop_
_entity_poly.entity_id
_entity_poly.type
_entity_poly.pdbx_seq_one_letter_code
_entity_poly.pdbx_strand_id
1 'polypeptide(L)'
;MRRFKEYFILAVGVIAVIATYLFGCTYSIREFENESRTQQAAIGRVLMMSRNFIETLTIFGNDFLERGIVDGDAPIYDYLVFDEKTGSYTMDALRGTRFKDSMGNLTGLKSIPTAGNEKAELDMVLHYNKFFYEYYDRLPNLAWIYYTARADTSASIRGYPQRNSSIRTASCPQISTGWSRRRTTLPAGWYGRPYIWMRREKEG
;
A
#
# COMPACT_ATOMS: atom_id res chain seq x y z
N MET A 1 33.67 -67.01 8.05
CA MET A 1 33.72 -65.76 8.87
C MET A 1 34.04 -64.49 8.08
N ARG A 2 34.91 -64.49 7.05
CA ARG A 2 35.26 -63.27 6.29
C ARG A 2 34.05 -62.61 5.57
N ARG A 3 33.22 -63.40 4.88
CA ARG A 3 31.99 -62.90 4.22
C ARG A 3 30.95 -62.34 5.19
N PHE A 4 30.85 -62.86 6.41
CA PHE A 4 29.93 -62.33 7.43
C PHE A 4 30.31 -60.90 7.86
N LYS A 5 31.62 -60.62 7.99
CA LYS A 5 32.11 -59.27 8.29
C LYS A 5 31.78 -58.28 7.16
N GLU A 6 31.89 -58.72 5.90
CA GLU A 6 31.56 -57.90 4.74
C GLU A 6 30.06 -57.54 4.70
N TYR A 7 29.17 -58.49 4.96
CA TYR A 7 27.73 -58.23 5.05
C TYR A 7 27.36 -57.31 6.22
N PHE A 8 28.02 -57.47 7.37
CA PHE A 8 27.77 -56.62 8.54
C PHE A 8 28.14 -55.16 8.28
N ILE A 9 29.31 -54.91 7.66
CA ILE A 9 29.75 -53.56 7.30
C ILE A 9 28.77 -52.92 6.32
N LEU A 10 28.29 -53.67 5.33
CA LEU A 10 27.30 -53.17 4.36
C LEU A 10 25.97 -52.83 5.04
N ALA A 11 25.48 -53.68 5.95
CA ALA A 11 24.25 -53.43 6.69
C ALA A 11 24.35 -52.14 7.55
N VAL A 12 25.46 -51.94 8.26
CA VAL A 12 25.70 -50.72 9.05
C VAL A 12 25.75 -49.48 8.14
N GLY A 13 26.41 -49.57 6.98
CA GLY A 13 26.44 -48.49 6.00
C GLY A 13 25.05 -48.09 5.51
N VAL A 14 24.20 -49.07 5.18
CA VAL A 14 22.81 -48.83 4.77
C VAL A 14 22.00 -48.18 5.90
N ILE A 15 22.12 -48.68 7.14
CA ILE A 15 21.44 -48.09 8.30
C ILE A 15 21.87 -46.64 8.53
N ALA A 16 23.17 -46.34 8.41
CA ALA A 16 23.68 -44.98 8.58
C ALA A 16 23.14 -44.02 7.51
N VAL A 17 23.06 -44.46 6.25
CA VAL A 17 22.47 -43.67 5.16
C VAL A 17 20.98 -43.43 5.40
N ILE A 18 20.23 -44.46 5.78
CA ILE A 18 18.79 -44.33 6.10
C ILE A 18 18.58 -43.38 7.27
N ALA A 19 19.35 -43.53 8.36
CA ALA A 19 19.25 -42.65 9.52
C ALA A 19 19.54 -41.19 9.13
N THR A 20 20.60 -40.95 8.36
CA THR A 20 20.97 -39.59 7.89
C THR A 20 19.85 -38.98 7.05
N TYR A 21 19.25 -39.76 6.14
CA TYR A 21 18.14 -39.32 5.31
C TYR A 21 16.90 -38.97 6.16
N LEU A 22 16.52 -39.84 7.11
CA LEU A 22 15.38 -39.59 8.00
C LEU A 22 15.59 -38.34 8.87
N PHE A 23 16.78 -38.19 9.45
CA PHE A 23 17.12 -36.97 10.21
C PHE A 23 17.06 -35.73 9.33
N GLY A 24 17.61 -35.78 8.12
CA GLY A 24 17.52 -34.69 7.13
C GLY A 24 16.08 -34.30 6.82
N CYS A 25 15.20 -35.27 6.53
CA CYS A 25 13.79 -35.02 6.28
C CYS A 25 13.09 -34.34 7.47
N THR A 26 13.33 -34.82 8.70
CA THR A 26 12.71 -34.21 9.89
C THR A 26 13.19 -32.78 10.14
N TYR A 27 14.47 -32.49 9.85
CA TYR A 27 15.02 -31.15 9.96
C TYR A 27 14.38 -30.20 8.95
N SER A 28 14.33 -30.60 7.66
CA SER A 28 13.72 -29.76 6.61
C SER A 28 12.23 -29.49 6.85
N ILE A 29 11.47 -30.46 7.37
CA ILE A 29 10.06 -30.25 7.72
C ILE A 29 9.93 -29.20 8.84
N ARG A 30 10.74 -29.29 9.89
CA ARG A 30 10.72 -28.32 11.00
C ARG A 30 11.14 -26.92 10.55
N GLU A 31 12.15 -26.84 9.69
CA GLU A 31 12.59 -25.57 9.11
C GLU A 31 11.45 -24.93 8.29
N PHE A 32 10.82 -25.71 7.42
CA PHE A 32 9.67 -25.26 6.63
C PHE A 32 8.48 -24.82 7.49
N GLU A 33 8.17 -25.54 8.58
CA GLU A 33 7.12 -25.16 9.52
C GLU A 33 7.44 -23.85 10.24
N ASN A 34 8.68 -23.67 10.70
CA ASN A 34 9.11 -22.45 11.38
C ASN A 34 9.10 -21.26 10.43
N GLU A 35 9.56 -21.43 9.19
CA GLU A 35 9.51 -20.40 8.17
C GLU A 35 8.06 -20.03 7.84
N SER A 36 7.19 -21.03 7.64
CA SER A 36 5.77 -20.81 7.36
C SER A 36 5.06 -20.06 8.50
N ARG A 37 5.34 -20.40 9.76
CA ARG A 37 4.80 -19.68 10.94
C ARG A 37 5.31 -18.25 11.02
N THR A 38 6.59 -18.03 10.71
CA THR A 38 7.20 -16.70 10.70
C THR A 38 6.57 -15.83 9.60
N GLN A 39 6.39 -16.38 8.40
CA GLN A 39 5.70 -15.70 7.31
C GLN A 39 4.24 -15.41 7.65
N GLN A 40 3.52 -16.36 8.26
CA GLN A 40 2.15 -16.16 8.71
C GLN A 40 2.03 -15.03 9.74
N ALA A 41 2.95 -14.98 10.72
CA ALA A 41 2.99 -13.91 11.71
C ALA A 41 3.28 -12.54 11.07
N ALA A 42 4.18 -12.50 10.08
CA ALA A 42 4.47 -11.28 9.32
C ALA A 42 3.24 -10.78 8.54
N ILE A 43 2.55 -11.67 7.82
CA ILE A 43 1.31 -11.35 7.09
C ILE A 43 0.23 -10.87 8.07
N GLY A 44 0.03 -11.57 9.18
CA GLY A 44 -0.95 -11.22 10.20
C GLY A 44 -0.71 -9.82 10.78
N ARG A 45 0.56 -9.48 11.04
CA ARG A 45 0.94 -8.14 11.53
C ARG A 45 0.63 -7.06 10.49
N VAL A 46 0.94 -7.28 9.22
CA VAL A 46 0.63 -6.32 8.14
C VAL A 46 -0.88 -6.12 8.00
N LEU A 47 -1.66 -7.21 7.98
CA LEU A 47 -3.13 -7.12 7.89
C LEU A 47 -3.74 -6.35 9.07
N MET A 48 -3.24 -6.57 10.28
CA MET A 48 -3.68 -5.83 11.47
C MET A 48 -3.35 -4.34 11.35
N MET A 49 -2.13 -3.99 10.92
CA MET A 49 -1.75 -2.59 10.71
C MET A 49 -2.58 -1.91 9.60
N SER A 50 -2.82 -2.60 8.49
CA SER A 50 -3.69 -2.10 7.41
C SER A 50 -5.13 -1.88 7.87
N ARG A 51 -5.67 -2.78 8.69
CA ARG A 51 -7.01 -2.61 9.28
C ARG A 51 -7.05 -1.38 10.19
N ASN A 52 -6.10 -1.25 11.10
CA ASN A 52 -6.01 -0.11 12.01
C ASN A 52 -5.86 1.21 11.25
N PHE A 53 -5.12 1.22 10.13
CA PHE A 53 -5.01 2.38 9.26
C PHE A 53 -6.35 2.79 8.67
N ILE A 54 -7.06 1.86 8.05
CA ILE A 54 -8.36 2.13 7.42
C ILE A 54 -9.35 2.62 8.48
N GLU A 55 -9.35 2.00 9.66
CA GLU A 55 -10.17 2.43 10.80
C GLU A 55 -9.82 3.84 11.28
N THR A 56 -8.53 4.15 11.42
CA THR A 56 -8.05 5.51 11.78
C THR A 56 -8.52 6.55 10.76
N LEU A 57 -8.36 6.27 9.47
CA LEU A 57 -8.81 7.18 8.42
C LEU A 57 -10.33 7.33 8.38
N THR A 58 -11.07 6.24 8.62
CA THR A 58 -12.53 6.28 8.66
C THR A 58 -13.02 7.11 9.84
N ILE A 59 -12.46 6.91 11.03
CA ILE A 59 -12.79 7.69 12.23
C ILE A 59 -12.45 9.16 11.97
N PHE A 60 -11.23 9.46 11.53
CA PHE A 60 -10.81 10.83 11.25
C PHE A 60 -11.70 11.49 10.19
N GLY A 61 -11.99 10.79 9.09
CA GLY A 61 -12.80 11.35 8.01
C GLY A 61 -14.23 11.63 8.43
N ASN A 62 -14.87 10.72 9.18
CA ASN A 62 -16.20 10.94 9.72
C ASN A 62 -16.20 12.10 10.71
N ASP A 63 -15.24 12.12 11.64
CA ASP A 63 -15.10 13.19 12.61
C ASP A 63 -14.85 14.55 11.92
N PHE A 64 -14.00 14.59 10.91
CA PHE A 64 -13.70 15.79 10.12
C PHE A 64 -14.94 16.34 9.41
N LEU A 65 -15.68 15.47 8.71
CA LEU A 65 -16.84 15.87 7.91
C LEU A 65 -18.08 16.17 8.76
N GLU A 66 -18.31 15.45 9.86
CA GLU A 66 -19.49 15.63 10.72
C GLU A 66 -19.34 16.79 11.70
N ARG A 67 -18.14 16.98 12.27
CA ARG A 67 -17.92 17.94 13.34
C ARG A 67 -17.15 19.18 12.89
N GLY A 68 -16.64 19.21 11.66
CA GLY A 68 -15.87 20.35 11.13
C GLY A 68 -14.62 20.65 11.97
N ILE A 69 -13.92 19.59 12.43
CA ILE A 69 -12.92 19.66 13.52
C ILE A 69 -11.73 20.58 13.20
N VAL A 70 -11.55 20.99 11.95
CA VAL A 70 -10.48 21.92 11.58
C VAL A 70 -11.08 23.27 11.25
N ASP A 71 -10.95 24.21 12.17
CA ASP A 71 -11.14 25.63 11.90
C ASP A 71 -10.02 26.08 10.95
N GLY A 72 -10.32 26.10 9.65
CA GLY A 72 -9.45 26.64 8.62
C GLY A 72 -9.03 25.62 7.56
N ASP A 73 -8.61 26.14 6.42
CA ASP A 73 -8.14 25.33 5.30
C ASP A 73 -6.81 24.66 5.65
N ALA A 74 -6.57 23.48 5.09
CA ALA A 74 -5.33 22.75 5.24
C ALA A 74 -4.15 23.67 4.87
N PRO A 75 -3.03 23.64 5.63
CA PRO A 75 -1.89 24.54 5.39
C PRO A 75 -1.25 24.44 4.01
N ILE A 76 -1.63 23.40 3.24
CA ILE A 76 -1.09 23.09 1.93
C ILE A 76 -2.09 23.32 0.79
N TYR A 77 -3.29 23.81 1.09
CA TYR A 77 -4.34 24.06 0.09
C TYR A 77 -3.86 25.00 -1.03
N ASP A 78 -3.13 26.05 -0.66
CA ASP A 78 -2.62 27.06 -1.58
C ASP A 78 -1.55 26.56 -2.57
N TYR A 79 -1.03 25.34 -2.37
CA TYR A 79 -0.08 24.72 -3.30
C TYR A 79 -0.76 23.92 -4.41
N LEU A 80 -2.09 23.87 -4.44
CA LEU A 80 -2.83 23.30 -5.56
C LEU A 80 -2.79 24.26 -6.76
N VAL A 81 -2.27 23.76 -7.87
CA VAL A 81 -2.18 24.49 -9.13
C VAL A 81 -3.12 23.85 -10.14
N PHE A 82 -4.10 24.63 -10.63
CA PHE A 82 -4.99 24.21 -11.70
C PHE A 82 -4.36 24.50 -13.07
N ASP A 83 -4.41 23.52 -13.97
CA ASP A 83 -3.99 23.62 -15.35
C ASP A 83 -5.22 23.58 -16.27
N GLU A 84 -5.52 24.72 -16.90
CA GLU A 84 -6.63 24.88 -17.83
C GLU A 84 -6.51 23.99 -19.07
N LYS A 85 -5.29 23.66 -19.52
CA LYS A 85 -5.09 22.85 -20.73
C LYS A 85 -5.52 21.40 -20.52
N THR A 86 -5.27 20.87 -19.33
CA THR A 86 -5.63 19.50 -18.97
C THR A 86 -6.94 19.41 -18.21
N GLY A 87 -7.48 20.52 -17.73
CA GLY A 87 -8.68 20.56 -16.90
C GLY A 87 -8.48 19.83 -15.57
N SER A 88 -7.26 19.89 -15.03
CA SER A 88 -6.85 19.15 -13.84
C SER A 88 -6.03 20.03 -12.90
N TYR A 89 -6.03 19.72 -11.61
CA TYR A 89 -5.15 20.34 -10.63
C TYR A 89 -4.18 19.32 -10.04
N THR A 90 -3.01 19.82 -9.64
CA THR A 90 -1.93 19.03 -9.04
C THR A 90 -1.29 19.79 -7.89
N MET A 91 -0.65 19.04 -7.00
CA MET A 91 0.13 19.57 -5.88
C MET A 91 1.65 19.49 -6.14
N ASP A 92 2.06 19.34 -7.40
CA ASP A 92 3.47 19.27 -7.79
C ASP A 92 4.29 20.52 -7.38
N ALA A 93 3.64 21.66 -7.13
CA ALA A 93 4.28 22.86 -6.61
C ALA A 93 4.95 22.65 -5.23
N LEU A 94 4.57 21.61 -4.47
CA LEU A 94 5.21 21.30 -3.18
C LEU A 94 6.67 20.86 -3.31
N ARG A 95 7.14 20.44 -4.49
CA ARG A 95 8.51 19.92 -4.69
C ARG A 95 9.62 20.92 -4.35
N GLY A 96 9.32 22.22 -4.27
CA GLY A 96 10.25 23.27 -3.88
C GLY A 96 10.11 23.74 -2.42
N THR A 97 9.30 23.07 -1.60
CA THR A 97 8.91 23.53 -0.26
C THR A 97 9.43 22.60 0.83
N ARG A 98 9.36 23.07 2.08
CA ARG A 98 9.67 22.24 3.27
C ARG A 98 8.76 21.02 3.43
N PHE A 99 7.63 20.97 2.73
CA PHE A 99 6.64 19.90 2.86
C PHE A 99 6.86 18.75 1.86
N LYS A 100 7.83 18.86 0.94
CA LYS A 100 8.09 17.86 -0.11
C LYS A 100 8.23 16.43 0.42
N ASP A 101 8.95 16.26 1.52
CA ASP A 101 9.27 14.93 2.07
C ASP A 101 8.21 14.41 3.03
N SER A 102 7.28 15.28 3.44
CA SER A 102 6.23 14.99 4.42
C SER A 102 4.81 15.15 3.84
N MET A 103 4.67 15.31 2.52
CA MET A 103 3.38 15.26 1.83
C MET A 103 3.42 14.35 0.59
N GLY A 104 2.32 13.64 0.32
CA GLY A 104 2.09 12.95 -0.94
C GLY A 104 1.74 13.92 -2.08
N ASN A 105 1.61 13.41 -3.31
CA ASN A 105 1.09 14.23 -4.40
C ASN A 105 -0.44 14.08 -4.48
N LEU A 106 -1.15 15.19 -4.60
CA LEU A 106 -2.58 15.22 -4.82
C LEU A 106 -2.84 15.66 -6.26
N THR A 107 -3.64 14.89 -6.97
CA THR A 107 -4.09 15.22 -8.32
C THR A 107 -5.60 15.10 -8.42
N GLY A 108 -6.26 16.04 -9.09
CA GLY A 108 -7.68 15.93 -9.37
C GLY A 108 -8.11 16.56 -10.68
N LEU A 109 -9.34 16.28 -11.09
CA LEU A 109 -9.95 16.85 -12.30
C LEU A 109 -10.90 18.00 -11.93
N LYS A 110 -11.25 18.82 -12.93
CA LYS A 110 -12.07 20.04 -12.81
C LYS A 110 -11.34 21.13 -12.02
N SER A 111 -11.96 22.30 -11.89
CA SER A 111 -11.46 23.40 -11.07
C SER A 111 -11.31 22.98 -9.61
N ILE A 112 -10.34 23.58 -8.91
CA ILE A 112 -10.19 23.42 -7.46
C ILE A 112 -11.47 23.96 -6.80
N PRO A 113 -12.20 23.15 -6.01
CA PRO A 113 -13.43 23.59 -5.35
C PRO A 113 -13.10 24.72 -4.37
N THR A 114 -14.00 25.69 -4.18
CA THR A 114 -13.76 26.80 -3.23
C THR A 114 -14.73 26.81 -2.05
N ALA A 115 -15.79 25.99 -2.11
CA ALA A 115 -16.82 25.88 -1.08
C ALA A 115 -17.55 24.52 -1.13
N GLY A 116 -18.36 24.25 -0.12
CA GLY A 116 -19.24 23.09 -0.05
C GLY A 116 -18.53 21.77 0.27
N ASN A 117 -19.27 20.66 0.07
CA ASN A 117 -18.81 19.32 0.42
C ASN A 117 -17.55 18.90 -0.35
N GLU A 118 -17.38 19.36 -1.59
CA GLU A 118 -16.20 19.04 -2.40
C GLU A 118 -14.93 19.71 -1.83
N LYS A 119 -15.05 20.96 -1.35
CA LYS A 119 -13.95 21.63 -0.66
C LYS A 119 -13.63 20.93 0.65
N ALA A 120 -14.65 20.59 1.45
CA ALA A 120 -14.47 19.89 2.72
C ALA A 120 -13.81 18.52 2.54
N GLU A 121 -14.20 17.75 1.51
CA GLU A 121 -13.56 16.47 1.20
C GLU A 121 -12.12 16.68 0.73
N LEU A 122 -11.86 17.64 -0.16
CA LEU A 122 -10.48 17.96 -0.58
C LEU A 122 -9.60 18.36 0.61
N ASP A 123 -10.16 19.14 1.55
CA ASP A 123 -9.45 19.58 2.73
C ASP A 123 -9.15 18.45 3.71
N MET A 124 -10.13 17.58 3.97
CA MET A 124 -9.96 16.34 4.73
C MET A 124 -8.83 15.48 4.12
N VAL A 125 -8.86 15.36 2.79
CA VAL A 125 -7.89 14.58 2.02
C VAL A 125 -6.49 15.15 2.18
N LEU A 126 -6.31 16.48 2.14
CA LEU A 126 -5.02 17.11 2.43
C LEU A 126 -4.52 16.82 3.85
N HIS A 127 -5.42 16.76 4.83
CA HIS A 127 -5.08 16.37 6.20
C HIS A 127 -4.67 14.89 6.33
N TYR A 128 -5.15 14.00 5.44
CA TYR A 128 -4.73 12.60 5.44
C TYR A 128 -3.23 12.40 5.20
N ASN A 129 -2.53 13.35 4.59
CA ASN A 129 -1.10 13.24 4.35
C ASN A 129 -0.28 12.96 5.61
N LYS A 130 -0.68 13.51 6.76
CA LYS A 130 -0.03 13.24 8.05
C LYS A 130 -0.11 11.75 8.41
N PHE A 131 -1.29 11.16 8.30
CA PHE A 131 -1.49 9.73 8.58
C PHE A 131 -0.77 8.87 7.54
N PHE A 132 -0.77 9.26 6.26
CA PHE A 132 -0.07 8.51 5.22
C PHE A 132 1.43 8.47 5.50
N TYR A 133 2.01 9.59 5.92
CA TYR A 133 3.42 9.66 6.31
C TYR A 133 3.72 8.77 7.53
N GLU A 134 2.94 8.90 8.61
CA GLU A 134 3.15 8.11 9.84
C GLU A 134 3.04 6.60 9.61
N TYR A 135 2.11 6.16 8.76
CA TYR A 135 1.95 4.75 8.44
C TYR A 135 3.00 4.23 7.48
N TYR A 136 3.43 5.07 6.53
CA TYR A 136 4.52 4.73 5.61
C TYR A 136 5.83 4.48 6.37
N ASP A 137 6.17 5.35 7.33
CA ASP A 137 7.37 5.21 8.16
C ASP A 137 7.39 3.90 8.97
N ARG A 138 6.22 3.44 9.43
CA ARG A 138 6.07 2.18 10.17
C ARG A 138 6.04 0.93 9.27
N LEU A 139 5.85 1.10 7.96
CA LEU A 139 5.71 0.03 6.98
C LEU A 139 6.72 0.21 5.84
N PRO A 140 8.03 0.04 6.08
CA PRO A 140 9.07 0.31 5.08
C PRO A 140 8.94 -0.53 3.80
N ASN A 141 8.24 -1.68 3.87
CA ASN A 141 8.02 -2.58 2.72
C ASN A 141 6.73 -2.26 1.93
N LEU A 142 6.05 -1.16 2.27
CA LEU A 142 4.86 -0.72 1.56
C LEU A 142 5.27 0.10 0.34
N ALA A 143 4.79 -0.29 -0.83
CA ALA A 143 5.20 0.35 -2.07
C ALA A 143 4.50 1.70 -2.26
N TRP A 144 3.20 1.78 -1.92
CA TRP A 144 2.40 2.99 -2.02
C TRP A 144 1.07 2.89 -1.27
N ILE A 145 0.58 4.05 -0.85
CA ILE A 145 -0.74 4.28 -0.26
C ILE A 145 -1.47 5.24 -1.18
N TYR A 146 -2.72 4.96 -1.53
CA TYR A 146 -3.53 5.93 -2.24
C TYR A 146 -4.96 6.02 -1.71
N TYR A 147 -5.52 7.21 -1.85
CA TYR A 147 -6.90 7.52 -1.57
C TYR A 147 -7.56 8.03 -2.85
N THR A 148 -8.71 7.46 -3.16
CA THR A 148 -9.62 7.98 -4.19
C THR A 148 -10.89 8.46 -3.54
N ALA A 149 -11.22 9.72 -3.77
CA ALA A 149 -12.49 10.32 -3.39
C ALA A 149 -13.65 9.67 -4.16
N ARG A 150 -14.89 10.05 -3.81
CA ARG A 150 -16.08 9.64 -4.58
C ARG A 150 -15.96 10.09 -6.04
N ALA A 151 -16.65 9.41 -6.95
CA ALA A 151 -16.57 9.67 -8.39
C ALA A 151 -16.92 11.13 -8.79
N ASP A 152 -17.67 11.78 -7.92
CA ASP A 152 -18.21 13.13 -8.01
C ASP A 152 -17.08 14.16 -7.78
N THR A 153 -16.33 13.95 -6.69
CA THR A 153 -15.15 14.68 -6.26
C THR A 153 -13.94 14.10 -6.95
N SER A 154 -13.52 14.68 -8.06
CA SER A 154 -12.44 14.13 -8.90
C SER A 154 -11.03 14.20 -8.28
N ALA A 155 -10.90 14.13 -6.95
CA ALA A 155 -9.65 14.22 -6.20
C ALA A 155 -9.06 12.82 -5.91
N SER A 156 -7.74 12.69 -6.10
CA SER A 156 -6.99 11.49 -5.72
C SER A 156 -5.68 11.89 -5.07
N ILE A 157 -5.34 11.27 -3.94
CA ILE A 157 -3.99 11.36 -3.38
C ILE A 157 -3.21 10.11 -3.75
N ARG A 158 -2.02 10.34 -4.29
CA ARG A 158 -0.96 9.34 -4.40
C ARG A 158 0.08 9.62 -3.31
N GLY A 159 0.10 8.77 -2.29
CA GLY A 159 1.04 8.81 -1.17
C GLY A 159 2.23 7.86 -1.37
N TYR A 160 3.39 8.35 -0.93
CA TYR A 160 4.68 7.75 -0.59
C TYR A 160 5.12 6.38 -1.15
N PRO A 161 6.42 6.20 -1.51
CA PRO A 161 7.51 7.17 -1.36
C PRO A 161 7.68 8.10 -2.57
N GLN A 162 8.07 9.34 -2.31
CA GLN A 162 8.73 10.24 -3.27
C GLN A 162 10.27 10.03 -3.29
N ARG A 163 10.78 9.03 -2.55
CA ARG A 163 12.21 8.82 -2.31
C ARG A 163 12.89 8.26 -3.57
N ASN A 164 13.70 9.11 -4.19
CA ASN A 164 14.74 8.85 -5.21
C ASN A 164 14.46 7.71 -6.21
N SER A 165 14.03 8.14 -7.40
CA SER A 165 13.89 7.35 -8.63
C SER A 165 15.22 6.88 -9.21
N SER A 166 16.06 6.17 -8.45
CA SER A 166 17.06 5.25 -9.04
C SER A 166 16.46 3.86 -9.31
N ILE A 167 15.26 3.58 -8.79
CA ILE A 167 14.43 2.50 -9.30
C ILE A 167 13.91 2.97 -10.65
N ARG A 168 14.41 2.31 -11.71
CA ARG A 168 13.92 2.44 -13.08
C ARG A 168 12.42 2.67 -13.02
N THR A 169 11.97 3.79 -13.58
CA THR A 169 10.58 4.03 -13.93
C THR A 169 10.07 2.82 -14.70
N ALA A 170 9.54 1.83 -13.97
CA ALA A 170 8.39 1.10 -14.44
C ALA A 170 7.32 2.18 -14.51
N SER A 171 7.26 2.83 -15.68
CA SER A 171 6.10 3.59 -16.09
C SER A 171 4.89 2.77 -15.66
N CYS A 172 4.11 3.28 -14.70
CA CYS A 172 2.71 2.91 -14.69
C CYS A 172 2.25 3.08 -16.14
N PRO A 173 1.48 2.11 -16.69
CA PRO A 173 0.78 2.37 -17.94
C PRO A 173 0.15 3.73 -17.74
N GLN A 174 0.43 4.67 -18.64
CA GLN A 174 -0.42 5.84 -18.70
C GLN A 174 -1.84 5.27 -18.69
N ILE A 175 -2.65 5.71 -17.73
CA ILE A 175 -4.09 5.62 -17.89
C ILE A 175 -4.38 6.61 -19.03
N SER A 176 -3.98 6.24 -20.24
CA SER A 176 -4.65 6.69 -21.43
C SER A 176 -6.07 6.21 -21.21
N THR A 177 -7.00 7.12 -21.34
CA THR A 177 -8.44 6.89 -21.26
C THR A 177 -8.94 6.06 -22.44
N GLY A 178 -8.17 5.04 -22.86
CA GLY A 178 -8.58 3.93 -23.71
C GLY A 178 -9.29 2.83 -22.91
N TRP A 179 -10.12 3.20 -21.93
CA TRP A 179 -11.15 2.29 -21.42
C TRP A 179 -12.21 2.12 -22.51
N SER A 180 -11.94 1.24 -23.48
CA SER A 180 -13.00 0.57 -24.22
C SER A 180 -13.91 -0.09 -23.17
N ARG A 181 -15.18 0.35 -23.13
CA ARG A 181 -16.23 -0.18 -22.26
C ARG A 181 -16.38 -1.69 -22.45
N ARG A 182 -15.57 -2.51 -21.77
CA ARG A 182 -16.03 -3.81 -21.30
C ARG A 182 -16.56 -3.60 -19.90
N ARG A 183 -17.90 -3.61 -19.79
CA ARG A 183 -18.60 -3.71 -18.52
C ARG A 183 -18.12 -4.98 -17.82
N THR A 184 -17.12 -4.86 -16.96
CA THR A 184 -17.08 -5.70 -15.77
C THR A 184 -18.16 -5.14 -14.87
N THR A 185 -19.29 -5.82 -14.83
CA THR A 185 -20.34 -5.59 -13.85
C THR A 185 -19.75 -5.87 -12.47
N LEU A 186 -19.22 -4.84 -11.83
CA LEU A 186 -19.13 -4.82 -10.37
C LEU A 186 -20.56 -4.96 -9.82
N PRO A 187 -20.77 -5.76 -8.77
CA PRO A 187 -22.10 -5.97 -8.21
C PRO A 187 -22.76 -4.63 -7.86
N ALA A 188 -24.00 -4.45 -8.34
CA ALA A 188 -24.79 -3.25 -8.09
C ALA A 188 -24.94 -3.04 -6.57
N GLY A 189 -24.31 -1.97 -6.06
CA GLY A 189 -24.23 -1.66 -4.63
C GLY A 189 -22.92 -1.00 -4.19
N TRP A 190 -21.87 -1.03 -5.03
CA TRP A 190 -20.53 -0.53 -4.69
C TRP A 190 -20.20 0.89 -5.21
N TYR A 191 -21.16 1.61 -5.76
CA TYR A 191 -20.94 2.99 -6.22
C TYR A 191 -21.18 3.95 -5.06
N GLY A 192 -20.14 4.67 -4.64
CA GLY A 192 -20.25 5.77 -3.67
C GLY A 192 -19.57 5.56 -2.33
N ARG A 193 -18.47 4.80 -2.22
CA ARG A 193 -17.61 4.88 -1.02
C ARG A 193 -16.18 5.21 -1.44
N PRO A 194 -15.46 6.07 -0.69
CA PRO A 194 -14.04 6.26 -0.94
C PRO A 194 -13.30 4.93 -0.73
N TYR A 195 -12.29 4.68 -1.55
CA TYR A 195 -11.48 3.47 -1.50
C TYR A 195 -10.04 3.82 -1.16
N ILE A 196 -9.48 3.05 -0.24
CA ILE A 196 -8.05 3.07 0.10
C ILE A 196 -7.48 1.74 -0.34
N TRP A 197 -6.31 1.82 -0.93
CA TRP A 197 -5.67 0.65 -1.50
C TRP A 197 -4.18 0.70 -1.17
N MET A 198 -3.65 -0.49 -0.92
CA MET A 198 -2.26 -0.72 -0.55
C MET A 198 -1.69 -1.79 -1.44
N ARG A 199 -0.43 -1.60 -1.87
CA ARG A 199 0.30 -2.63 -2.61
C ARG A 199 1.65 -2.87 -1.93
N ARG A 200 1.97 -4.14 -1.69
CA ARG A 200 3.30 -4.57 -1.26
C ARG A 200 4.22 -4.67 -2.47
N GLU A 201 5.46 -4.23 -2.34
CA GLU A 201 6.49 -4.55 -3.34
C GLU A 201 6.83 -6.04 -3.25
N LYS A 202 6.99 -6.69 -4.41
CA LYS A 202 7.61 -8.01 -4.43
C LYS A 202 9.09 -7.78 -4.12
N GLU A 203 9.56 -8.31 -2.99
CA GLU A 203 10.99 -8.44 -2.72
C GLU A 203 11.59 -9.21 -3.91
N GLY A 204 12.49 -8.55 -4.64
CA GLY A 204 13.19 -9.09 -5.80
C GLY A 204 14.59 -9.57 -5.43
#